data_AF-A0A915VEU6-F1
#
_entry.id   AF-A0A915VEU6-F1
#
_cell.length_a   1.000
_cell.length_b   1.000
_cell.length_c   1.000
_cell.angle_alpha   90.00
_cell.angle_beta   90.00
_cell.angle_gamma   90.00
#
_symmetry.space_group_name_H-M   'P 1'
#
loop_
_entity.id
_entity.type
_entity.pdbx_description
1 polymer ?
#
loop_
_entity_poly.entity_id
_entity_poly.type
_entity_poly.pdbx_seq_one_letter_code
_entity_poly.pdbx_strand_id
1 'polypeptide(L)'
;MNPQSPITEHLPPEVLSWLYAYQREHQLASLEAAIVDIVCKFYTQANHLSEQVANLERRVHALSREVIYLRQQLSENYDRLREQLAAVRLSHSGILHNLRDRVEALESEVFSGHPSAADAEADS
;
A
#
# COMPACT_ATOMS: atom_id res chain seq x y z
N MET A 1 29.19 -62.74 14.57
CA MET A 1 28.51 -61.98 13.51
C MET A 1 27.11 -61.68 14.02
N ASN A 2 26.88 -60.47 14.57
CA ASN A 2 25.54 -60.07 15.00
C ASN A 2 24.79 -59.58 13.76
N PRO A 3 23.69 -60.21 13.34
CA PRO A 3 22.84 -59.63 12.31
C PRO A 3 22.28 -58.33 12.92
N GLN A 4 22.53 -57.21 12.26
CA GLN A 4 21.89 -55.95 12.61
C GLN A 4 20.39 -56.16 12.43
N SER A 5 19.66 -56.18 13.55
CA SER A 5 18.19 -56.16 13.55
C SER A 5 17.72 -55.06 12.59
N PRO A 6 16.92 -55.40 11.56
CA PRO A 6 16.39 -54.38 10.67
C PRO A 6 15.57 -53.40 11.52
N ILE A 7 15.61 -52.10 11.20
CA ILE A 7 14.91 -51.01 11.92
C ILE A 7 13.41 -51.34 12.16
N THR A 8 12.87 -52.26 11.37
CA THR A 8 11.51 -52.78 11.44
C THR A 8 11.22 -53.71 12.64
N GLU A 9 12.23 -54.31 13.29
CA GLU A 9 12.02 -55.20 14.46
C GLU A 9 11.59 -54.44 15.73
N HIS A 10 11.83 -53.14 15.79
CA HIS A 10 11.51 -52.31 16.96
C HIS A 10 10.26 -51.43 16.75
N LEU A 11 9.56 -51.56 15.62
CA LEU A 11 8.39 -50.76 15.32
C LEU A 11 7.11 -51.38 15.91
N PRO A 12 6.20 -50.56 16.47
CA PRO A 12 4.90 -51.02 16.91
C PRO A 12 4.13 -51.71 15.77
N PRO A 13 3.32 -52.74 16.08
CA PRO A 13 2.59 -53.51 15.06
C PRO A 13 1.62 -52.63 14.25
N GLU A 14 1.05 -51.59 14.84
CA GLU A 14 0.21 -50.64 14.12
C GLU A 14 1.01 -49.88 13.05
N VAL A 15 2.23 -49.42 13.39
CA VAL A 15 3.12 -48.68 12.48
C VAL A 15 3.61 -49.57 11.35
N LEU A 16 3.91 -50.84 11.63
CA LEU A 16 4.27 -51.82 10.60
C LEU A 16 3.12 -52.06 9.62
N SER A 17 1.89 -52.26 10.13
CA SER A 17 0.71 -52.45 9.27
C SER A 17 0.47 -51.27 8.34
N TRP A 18 0.64 -50.05 8.85
CA TRP A 18 0.54 -48.82 8.07
C TRP A 18 1.66 -48.70 7.03
N LEU A 19 2.91 -49.01 7.39
CA LEU A 19 4.04 -49.00 6.46
C LEU A 19 3.87 -50.04 5.33
N TYR A 20 3.32 -51.22 5.63
CA TYR A 20 3.01 -52.22 4.60
C TYR A 20 1.90 -51.76 3.65
N ALA A 21 0.90 -51.04 4.15
CA ALA A 21 -0.14 -50.43 3.31
C ALA A 21 0.47 -49.34 2.40
N TYR A 22 1.30 -48.47 2.98
CA TYR A 22 2.01 -47.42 2.26
C TYR A 22 2.96 -47.97 1.18
N GLN A 23 3.71 -49.03 1.50
CA GLN A 23 4.59 -49.70 0.55
C GLN A 23 3.81 -50.27 -0.65
N ARG A 24 2.64 -50.88 -0.39
CA ARG A 24 1.79 -51.45 -1.44
C ARG A 24 1.17 -50.37 -2.32
N GLU A 25 0.74 -49.27 -1.72
CA GLU A 25 0.15 -48.12 -2.43
C GLU A 25 1.17 -47.43 -3.33
N HIS A 26 2.40 -47.23 -2.84
CA HIS A 26 3.47 -46.56 -3.58
C HIS A 26 4.41 -47.50 -4.35
N GLN A 27 4.11 -48.81 -4.38
CA GLN A 27 4.87 -49.84 -5.12
C GLN A 27 6.37 -49.86 -4.81
N LEU A 28 6.73 -49.72 -3.53
CA LEU A 28 8.12 -49.61 -3.09
C LEU A 28 8.76 -50.99 -2.88
N ALA A 29 10.04 -51.12 -3.25
CA ALA A 29 10.77 -52.38 -3.26
C ALA A 29 11.03 -52.98 -1.87
N SER A 30 11.06 -52.15 -0.82
CA SER A 30 11.27 -52.59 0.56
C SER A 30 10.58 -51.66 1.56
N LEU A 31 10.40 -52.16 2.78
CA LEU A 31 9.93 -51.38 3.93
C LEU A 31 10.87 -50.22 4.27
N GLU A 32 12.18 -50.44 4.15
CA GLU A 32 13.20 -49.41 4.35
C GLU A 32 13.05 -48.29 3.30
N ALA A 33 12.77 -48.64 2.04
CA ALA A 33 12.50 -47.65 0.99
C ALA A 33 11.24 -46.83 1.30
N ALA A 34 10.21 -47.44 1.89
CA ALA A 34 9.01 -46.72 2.35
C ALA A 34 9.34 -45.72 3.48
N ILE A 35 10.11 -46.14 4.48
CA ILE A 35 10.55 -45.26 5.57
C ILE A 35 11.36 -44.09 5.02
N VAL A 36 12.33 -44.36 4.14
CA VAL A 36 13.16 -43.32 3.52
C VAL A 36 12.32 -42.36 2.69
N ASP A 37 11.38 -42.86 1.89
CA ASP A 37 10.50 -42.02 1.07
C ASP A 37 9.62 -41.09 1.93
N ILE A 38 9.02 -41.61 3.01
CA ILE A 38 8.22 -40.81 3.96
C ILE A 38 9.07 -39.72 4.62
N VAL A 39 10.26 -40.08 5.09
CA VAL A 39 11.18 -39.15 5.75
C VAL A 39 11.65 -38.07 4.76
N CYS A 40 12.04 -38.46 3.54
CA CYS A 40 12.42 -37.53 2.48
C CYS A 40 11.27 -36.57 2.15
N LYS A 41 10.03 -37.06 2.01
CA LYS A 41 8.85 -36.22 1.76
C LYS A 41 8.60 -35.23 2.90
N PHE A 42 8.72 -35.66 4.15
CA PHE A 42 8.56 -34.78 5.32
C PHE A 42 9.57 -33.63 5.32
N TYR A 43 10.86 -33.93 5.12
CA TYR A 43 11.90 -32.90 5.07
C TYR A 43 11.76 -31.97 3.85
N THR A 44 11.36 -32.52 2.69
CA THR A 44 11.13 -31.72 1.48
C THR A 44 9.95 -30.77 1.66
N GLN A 45 8.86 -31.24 2.29
CA GLN A 45 7.69 -30.44 2.60
C GLN A 45 8.01 -29.32 3.61
N ALA A 46 8.80 -29.61 4.64
CA ALA A 46 9.25 -28.61 5.62
C ALA A 46 10.08 -27.49 4.95
N ASN A 47 10.98 -27.86 4.04
CA ASN A 47 11.79 -26.89 3.30
C ASN A 47 10.91 -25.99 2.40
N HIS A 48 9.94 -26.56 1.68
CA HIS A 48 9.02 -25.78 0.85
C HIS A 48 8.16 -24.81 1.68
N LEU A 49 7.66 -25.23 2.85
CA LEU A 49 6.92 -24.34 3.73
C LEU A 49 7.79 -23.18 4.22
N SER A 50 9.03 -23.46 4.63
CA SER A 50 9.99 -22.43 5.05
C SER A 50 10.26 -21.42 3.93
N GLU A 51 10.46 -21.88 2.69
CA GLU A 51 10.68 -20.99 1.54
C GLU A 51 9.45 -20.14 1.22
N GLN A 52 8.25 -20.72 1.30
CA GLN A 52 7.00 -19.99 1.07
C GLN A 52 6.77 -18.91 2.13
N VAL A 53 7.02 -19.21 3.41
CA VAL A 53 6.93 -18.23 4.50
C VAL A 53 7.94 -17.09 4.28
N ALA A 54 9.20 -17.41 3.98
CA ALA A 54 10.21 -16.39 3.69
C ALA A 54 9.87 -15.52 2.48
N ASN A 55 9.22 -16.09 1.45
CA ASN A 55 8.72 -15.32 0.31
C ASN A 55 7.57 -14.39 0.72
N LEU A 56 6.62 -14.90 1.51
CA LEU A 56 5.51 -14.11 2.02
C LEU A 56 6.01 -12.93 2.88
N GLU A 57 6.94 -13.17 3.79
CA GLU A 57 7.57 -12.14 4.61
C GLU A 57 8.22 -11.05 3.76
N ARG A 58 8.99 -11.43 2.73
CA ARG A 58 9.57 -10.46 1.79
C ARG A 58 8.51 -9.62 1.09
N ARG A 59 7.41 -10.23 0.65
CA ARG A 59 6.29 -9.53 0.00
C ARG A 59 5.58 -8.58 0.96
N VAL A 60 5.34 -9.01 2.20
CA VAL A 60 4.75 -8.17 3.25
C VAL A 60 5.65 -6.97 3.55
N HIS A 61 6.96 -7.17 3.64
CA HIS A 61 7.91 -6.06 3.83
C HIS A 61 7.99 -5.11 2.63
N ALA A 62 7.86 -5.61 1.40
CA ALA A 62 7.76 -4.76 0.22
C ALA A 62 6.49 -3.90 0.24
N LEU A 63 5.33 -4.53 0.45
CA LEU A 63 4.03 -3.86 0.58
C LEU A 63 4.01 -2.84 1.72
N SER A 64 4.60 -3.17 2.87
CA SER A 64 4.71 -2.25 4.01
C SER A 64 5.49 -0.99 3.64
N ARG A 65 6.60 -1.12 2.90
CA ARG A 65 7.38 0.02 2.41
C ARG A 65 6.61 0.86 1.39
N GLU A 66 5.89 0.22 0.47
CA GLU A 66 5.04 0.92 -0.51
C GLU A 66 3.93 1.71 0.18
N VAL A 67 3.26 1.15 1.19
CA VAL A 67 2.22 1.85 1.96
C VAL A 67 2.79 3.08 2.68
N ILE A 68 3.98 2.95 3.29
CA ILE A 68 4.66 4.08 3.95
C ILE A 68 4.97 5.18 2.92
N TYR A 69 5.53 4.81 1.77
CA TYR A 69 5.86 5.73 0.69
C TYR A 69 4.62 6.47 0.16
N LEU A 70 3.55 5.72 -0.14
CA LEU A 70 2.28 6.30 -0.61
C LEU A 70 1.68 7.27 0.41
N ARG A 71 1.77 6.94 1.70
CA ARG A 71 1.28 7.81 2.77
C ARG A 71 2.04 9.14 2.81
N GLN A 72 3.36 9.10 2.67
CA GLN A 72 4.19 10.31 2.65
C GLN A 72 3.91 11.16 1.40
N GLN A 73 3.85 10.52 0.23
CA GLN A 73 3.57 11.21 -1.03
C GLN A 73 2.19 11.87 -1.03
N LEU A 74 1.18 11.22 -0.43
CA LEU A 74 -0.17 11.76 -0.35
C LEU A 74 -0.26 12.99 0.57
N SER A 75 0.45 12.99 1.70
CA SER A 75 0.55 14.17 2.57
C SER A 75 1.21 15.34 1.85
N GLU A 76 2.34 15.11 1.18
CA GLU A 76 3.06 16.16 0.46
C GLU A 76 2.22 16.77 -0.67
N ASN A 77 1.51 15.93 -1.43
CA ASN A 77 0.61 16.38 -2.48
C ASN A 77 -0.55 17.20 -1.93
N TYR A 78 -1.11 16.80 -0.78
CA TYR A 78 -2.19 17.54 -0.13
C TYR A 78 -1.72 18.91 0.35
N ASP A 79 -0.56 18.98 1.00
CA ASP A 79 0.01 20.25 1.48
C ASP A 79 0.30 21.19 0.32
N ARG A 80 0.87 20.68 -0.78
CA ARG A 80 1.09 21.47 -2.00
C ARG A 80 -0.21 22.01 -2.61
N LEU A 81 -1.25 21.19 -2.68
CA LEU A 81 -2.57 21.61 -3.18
C LEU A 81 -3.19 22.68 -2.27
N ARG A 82 -3.04 22.52 -0.95
CA ARG A 82 -3.50 23.49 0.04
C ARG A 82 -2.77 24.83 -0.10
N GLU A 83 -1.45 24.82 -0.30
CA GLU A 83 -0.66 26.02 -0.57
C GLU A 83 -1.08 26.71 -1.87
N GLN A 84 -1.26 25.95 -2.95
CA GLN A 84 -1.74 26.47 -4.23
C GLN A 84 -3.12 27.12 -4.08
N LEU A 85 -4.04 26.49 -3.36
CA LEU A 85 -5.37 27.05 -3.12
C LEU A 85 -5.30 28.35 -2.31
N ALA A 86 -4.43 28.41 -1.30
CA ALA A 86 -4.22 29.63 -0.53
C ALA A 86 -3.66 30.77 -1.40
N ALA A 87 -2.69 30.47 -2.26
CA ALA A 87 -2.14 31.43 -3.22
C ALA A 87 -3.19 31.95 -4.20
N VAL A 88 -4.02 31.06 -4.75
CA VAL A 88 -5.13 31.43 -5.65
C VAL A 88 -6.14 32.32 -4.93
N ARG A 89 -6.53 31.99 -3.69
CA ARG A 89 -7.44 32.81 -2.90
C ARG A 89 -6.88 34.20 -2.64
N LEU A 90 -5.62 34.28 -2.24
CA LEU A 90 -4.96 35.56 -1.99
C LEU A 90 -4.88 36.41 -3.27
N SER A 91 -4.48 35.81 -4.39
CA SER A 91 -4.44 36.46 -5.70
C SER A 91 -5.82 36.96 -6.11
N HIS A 92 -6.86 36.14 -5.98
CA HIS A 92 -8.23 36.50 -6.34
C HIS A 92 -8.74 37.66 -5.46
N SER A 93 -8.51 37.62 -4.15
CA SER A 93 -8.86 38.74 -3.26
C SER A 93 -8.13 40.03 -3.64
N GLY A 94 -6.84 39.95 -4.00
CA GLY A 94 -6.08 41.10 -4.48
C GLY A 94 -6.64 41.69 -5.78
N ILE A 95 -7.03 40.84 -6.73
CA ILE A 95 -7.66 41.26 -8.00
C ILE A 95 -8.99 41.95 -7.73
N LEU A 96 -9.86 41.39 -6.88
CA LEU A 96 -11.15 41.98 -6.56
C LEU A 96 -11.01 43.33 -5.86
N HIS A 97 -10.04 43.46 -4.95
CA HIS A 97 -9.76 44.73 -4.30
C HIS A 97 -9.29 45.77 -5.31
N ASN A 98 -8.33 45.42 -6.17
CA ASN A 98 -7.86 46.33 -7.22
C ASN A 98 -8.98 46.76 -8.18
N LEU A 99 -9.85 45.82 -8.57
CA LEU A 99 -11.01 46.14 -9.41
C LEU A 99 -11.97 47.09 -8.69
N ARG A 100 -12.22 46.89 -7.40
CA ARG A 100 -13.03 47.81 -6.58
C ARG A 100 -12.43 49.21 -6.57
N ASP A 101 -11.15 49.33 -6.25
CA ASP A 101 -10.47 50.64 -6.14
C ASP A 101 -10.51 51.38 -7.49
N ARG A 102 -10.37 50.65 -8.61
CA ARG A 102 -10.49 51.22 -9.95
C ARG A 102 -11.90 51.67 -10.28
N VAL A 103 -12.92 50.92 -9.86
CA VAL A 103 -14.32 51.33 -10.04
C VAL A 103 -14.61 52.57 -9.21
N GLU A 104 -14.17 52.62 -7.95
CA GLU A 104 -14.35 53.78 -7.08
C GLU A 104 -13.65 55.03 -7.62
N ALA A 105 -12.43 54.89 -8.17
CA ALA A 105 -11.74 55.98 -8.85
C ALA A 105 -12.54 56.49 -10.07
N LEU A 106 -13.04 55.59 -10.93
CA LEU A 106 -13.86 55.96 -12.08
C LEU A 106 -15.17 56.62 -11.68
N GLU A 107 -15.84 56.11 -10.65
CA GLU A 107 -17.04 56.73 -10.09
C GLU A 107 -16.73 58.14 -9.60
N SER A 108 -15.63 58.32 -8.87
CA SER A 108 -15.24 59.65 -8.40
C SER A 108 -15.00 60.63 -9.55
N GLU A 109 -14.34 60.22 -10.65
CA GLU A 109 -14.12 61.07 -11.83
C GLU A 109 -15.43 61.42 -12.55
N VAL A 110 -16.33 60.44 -12.72
CA VAL A 110 -17.61 60.64 -13.42
C VAL A 110 -18.56 61.52 -12.62
N PHE A 111 -18.62 61.34 -11.30
CA PHE A 111 -19.52 62.10 -10.43
C PHE A 111 -18.95 63.45 -9.97
N SER A 112 -17.63 63.66 -10.00
CA SER A 112 -17.02 64.98 -9.79
C SER A 112 -17.00 65.85 -11.05
N GLY A 113 -17.14 65.26 -12.24
CA GLY A 113 -17.27 65.97 -13.52
C GLY A 113 -18.68 66.49 -13.84
N HIS A 114 -19.67 66.28 -12.97
CA HIS A 114 -21.00 66.86 -13.16
C HIS A 114 -21.06 68.23 -12.48
N PRO A 115 -21.00 69.36 -13.22
CA PRO A 115 -21.31 70.65 -12.62
C PRO A 115 -22.74 70.55 -12.07
N SER A 116 -22.86 70.84 -10.78
CA SER A 116 -24.15 70.94 -10.11
C SER A 116 -25.04 71.86 -10.94
N ALA A 117 -26.16 71.33 -11.44
CA ALA A 117 -27.20 72.13 -12.10
C ALA A 117 -27.80 73.21 -11.17
N ALA A 118 -27.36 73.28 -9.91
CA ALA A 118 -27.72 74.33 -8.96
C ALA A 118 -26.90 75.63 -9.10
N ASP A 119 -25.80 75.66 -9.86
CA ASP A 119 -25.00 76.89 -10.04
C ASP A 119 -25.44 77.74 -11.26
N ALA A 120 -26.49 77.32 -12.00
CA ALA A 120 -26.99 78.02 -13.18
C ALA A 120 -28.23 78.91 -12.93
N GLU A 121 -28.79 78.94 -11.71
CA GLU A 121 -30.00 79.72 -11.37
C GLU A 121 -29.77 80.84 -10.33
N ALA A 122 -28.53 81.30 -10.15
CA ALA A 122 -28.20 82.37 -9.21
C ALA A 122 -27.82 83.72 -9.87
N ASP A 123 -27.98 83.87 -11.19
CA ASP A 123 -27.66 85.14 -11.87
C ASP A 123 -28.61 85.40 -13.05
N SER A 124 -29.87 85.79 -12.76
CA SER A 124 -30.79 86.49 -13.67
C SER A 124 -31.94 87.16 -12.91
#